data_AF-A0A0L8HRP7-F1
#
_entry.id   AF-A0A0L8HRP7-F1
#
_cell.length_a   1.000
_cell.length_b   1.000
_cell.length_c   1.000
_cell.angle_alpha   90.00
_cell.angle_beta   90.00
_cell.angle_gamma   90.00
#
_symmetry.space_group_name_H-M   'P 1'
#
loop_
_entity.id
_entity.type
_entity.pdbx_description
1 polymer ?
#
loop_
_entity_poly.entity_id
_entity_poly.type
_entity_poly.pdbx_seq_one_letter_code
_entity_poly.pdbx_strand_id
1 'polypeptide(L)'
;MIAVLLFLIFLLVGLVYKYLFSDELQKDIFYCCKGCRHVHALPVIMHCGPNLEDDEILYALNEVSHPNLDFYQNRIKSEPNGDFIENILRHWSQNYEYLEKKTGYVEWLFPTPEDTTPHKYSSPLTSYESRMMQNDINIQKRYLRSFRMMLNFFGFQLTSSMQFILTPEVNQRFCHLQKNPHNYEHFTRIMISLKCLGHSRLQKKWVQFITKLINIGFLADAKDHYSNSWLKI
;
A
#
# COMPACT_ATOMS: atom_id res chain seq x y z
N MET A 1 40.76 45.24 19.14
CA MET A 1 39.75 44.23 19.51
C MET A 1 38.71 43.99 18.44
N ILE A 2 37.99 45.01 17.93
CA ILE A 2 36.92 44.85 16.93
C ILE A 2 37.40 44.20 15.63
N ALA A 3 38.57 44.61 15.10
CA ALA A 3 39.12 44.04 13.88
C ALA A 3 39.44 42.53 14.00
N VAL A 4 39.87 42.07 15.18
CA VAL A 4 40.17 40.65 15.43
C VAL A 4 38.88 39.85 15.48
N LEU A 5 37.81 40.39 16.08
CA LEU A 5 36.51 39.75 16.13
C LEU A 5 35.89 39.60 14.73
N LEU A 6 35.95 40.64 13.90
CA LEU A 6 35.46 40.59 12.52
C LEU A 6 36.24 39.59 11.68
N PHE A 7 37.56 39.50 11.85
CA PHE A 7 38.39 38.52 11.17
C PHE A 7 38.04 37.08 11.56
N LEU A 8 37.82 36.82 12.85
CA LEU A 8 37.41 35.50 13.35
C LEU A 8 36.01 35.11 12.87
N ILE A 9 35.06 36.05 12.80
CA ILE A 9 33.73 35.79 12.22
C ILE A 9 33.87 35.43 10.73
N PHE A 10 34.69 36.16 9.98
CA PHE A 10 34.91 35.88 8.56
C PHE A 10 35.53 34.49 8.34
N LEU A 11 36.48 34.10 9.19
CA LEU A 11 37.08 32.78 9.20
C LEU A 11 36.08 31.68 9.55
N LEU A 12 35.23 31.90 10.56
CA LEU A 12 34.17 30.97 10.95
C LEU A 12 33.13 30.81 9.84
N VAL A 13 32.67 31.90 9.23
CA VAL A 13 31.74 31.86 8.09
C VAL A 13 32.39 31.14 6.91
N GLY A 14 33.67 31.41 6.63
CA GLY A 14 34.42 30.71 5.58
C GLY A 14 34.58 29.22 5.84
N LEU A 15 34.83 28.81 7.10
CA LEU A 15 34.94 27.41 7.49
C LEU A 15 33.58 26.69 7.46
N VAL A 16 32.51 27.34 7.91
CA VAL A 16 31.14 26.82 7.82
C VAL A 16 30.73 26.68 6.35
N TYR A 17 31.04 27.66 5.50
CA TYR A 17 30.78 27.58 4.07
C TYR A 17 31.59 26.44 3.43
N LYS A 18 32.88 26.33 3.73
CA LYS A 18 33.73 25.24 3.23
C LYS A 18 33.26 23.87 3.71
N TYR A 19 32.71 23.77 4.93
CA TYR A 19 32.17 22.54 5.48
C TYR A 19 30.82 22.16 4.83
N LEU A 20 29.88 23.11 4.74
CA LEU A 20 28.58 22.93 4.10
C LEU A 20 28.68 22.63 2.60
N PHE A 21 29.69 23.17 1.92
CA PHE A 21 29.92 22.99 0.49
C PHE A 21 31.13 22.09 0.18
N SER A 22 31.56 21.25 1.13
CA SER A 22 32.60 20.25 0.89
C SER A 22 32.10 19.14 -0.05
N ASP A 23 32.99 18.62 -0.90
CA ASP A 23 32.69 17.55 -1.86
C ASP A 23 32.20 16.24 -1.19
N GLU A 24 32.50 16.03 0.09
CA GLU A 24 31.99 14.89 0.87
C GLU A 24 30.51 15.06 1.24
N LEU A 25 30.11 16.24 1.74
CA LEU A 25 28.70 16.53 2.05
C LEU A 25 27.84 16.64 0.78
N GLN A 26 28.42 17.15 -0.32
CA GLN A 26 27.74 17.24 -1.60
C GLN A 26 27.42 15.88 -2.22
N LYS A 27 28.17 14.82 -1.95
CA LYS A 27 27.86 13.46 -2.46
C LYS A 27 26.65 12.82 -1.76
N ASP A 28 26.39 13.20 -0.51
CA ASP A 28 25.23 12.74 0.26
C ASP A 28 23.97 13.58 -0.03
N ILE A 29 24.13 14.80 -0.56
CA ILE A 29 23.03 15.70 -0.95
C ILE A 29 22.72 15.60 -2.45
N PHE A 30 23.73 15.33 -3.29
CA PHE A 30 23.62 15.33 -4.74
C PHE A 30 24.14 14.02 -5.36
N TYR A 31 23.27 13.32 -6.08
CA TYR A 31 23.62 12.13 -6.84
C TYR A 31 23.35 12.34 -8.34
N CYS A 32 24.27 11.84 -9.18
CA CYS A 32 24.11 11.83 -10.63
C CYS A 32 23.46 10.51 -11.06
N CYS A 33 22.19 10.56 -11.50
CA CYS A 33 21.53 9.42 -12.11
C CYS A 33 22.15 9.14 -13.48
N LYS A 34 22.64 7.92 -13.75
CA LYS A 34 23.17 7.53 -15.07
C LYS A 34 22.06 7.66 -16.12
N GLY A 35 22.05 8.78 -16.86
CA GLY A 35 21.12 9.04 -17.96
C GLY A 35 20.49 10.45 -18.01
N CYS A 36 20.59 11.26 -16.95
CA CYS A 36 19.97 12.60 -16.90
C CYS A 36 21.06 13.70 -16.79
N ARG A 37 20.93 14.84 -17.50
CA ARG A 37 21.94 15.95 -17.58
C ARG A 37 21.82 17.03 -16.50
N HIS A 38 21.20 16.74 -15.35
CA HIS A 38 20.99 17.71 -14.26
C HIS A 38 21.39 17.14 -12.89
N VAL A 39 21.61 18.03 -11.92
CA VAL A 39 22.09 17.74 -10.55
C VAL A 39 20.91 17.87 -9.57
N HIS A 40 20.66 16.88 -8.70
CA HIS A 40 19.50 16.83 -7.78
C HIS A 40 19.91 17.07 -6.31
N ALA A 41 19.17 17.86 -5.54
CA ALA A 41 19.38 18.00 -4.09
C ALA A 41 18.36 17.17 -3.27
N LEU A 42 18.83 16.46 -2.25
CA LEU A 42 18.11 15.70 -1.20
C LEU A 42 17.51 14.32 -1.59
N PRO A 43 17.48 13.34 -0.65
CA PRO A 43 17.13 11.95 -0.93
C PRO A 43 15.62 11.61 -0.81
N VAL A 44 14.71 12.59 -0.86
CA VAL A 44 13.26 12.32 -0.62
C VAL A 44 12.42 12.20 -1.90
N ILE A 45 12.95 12.54 -3.08
CA ILE A 45 12.20 12.41 -4.34
C ILE A 45 13.01 11.56 -5.31
N MET A 46 12.63 10.29 -5.41
CA MET A 46 13.31 9.29 -6.22
C MET A 46 12.85 9.38 -7.69
N HIS A 47 13.85 9.46 -8.58
CA HIS A 47 13.87 9.01 -9.98
C HIS A 47 13.23 9.87 -11.08
N CYS A 48 13.97 9.91 -12.21
CA CYS A 48 13.54 10.29 -13.55
C CYS A 48 12.34 9.40 -14.04
N GLY A 49 11.19 9.51 -13.38
CA GLY A 49 9.86 9.06 -13.81
C GLY A 49 9.03 10.26 -14.33
N PRO A 50 7.82 10.05 -14.88
CA PRO A 50 7.06 11.12 -15.54
C PRO A 50 6.89 12.31 -14.60
N ASN A 51 7.15 13.51 -15.11
CA ASN A 51 7.04 14.78 -14.39
C ASN A 51 5.84 14.73 -13.44
N LEU A 52 6.10 14.78 -12.13
CA LEU A 52 5.04 15.05 -11.16
C LEU A 52 4.48 16.41 -11.57
N GLU A 53 3.18 16.47 -11.86
CA GLU A 53 2.52 17.75 -12.16
C GLU A 53 2.66 18.67 -10.93
N ASP A 54 2.75 19.98 -11.14
CA ASP A 54 3.01 20.96 -10.07
C ASP A 54 2.05 20.80 -8.87
N ASP A 55 0.82 20.33 -9.13
CA ASP A 55 -0.20 20.01 -8.14
C ASP A 55 0.15 18.80 -7.25
N GLU A 56 0.81 17.76 -7.78
CA GLU A 56 1.28 16.60 -6.99
C GLU A 56 2.45 16.99 -6.08
N ILE A 57 3.32 17.90 -6.53
CA ILE A 57 4.41 18.44 -5.72
C ILE A 57 3.83 19.31 -4.61
N LEU A 58 2.89 20.20 -4.93
CA LEU A 58 2.21 21.04 -3.93
C LEU A 58 1.43 20.20 -2.92
N TYR A 59 0.82 19.10 -3.34
CA TYR A 59 0.11 18.15 -2.47
C TYR A 59 1.07 17.38 -1.54
N ALA A 60 2.25 17.01 -2.03
CA ALA A 60 3.30 16.35 -1.24
C ALA A 60 4.05 17.32 -0.30
N LEU A 61 4.12 18.61 -0.64
CA LEU A 61 4.78 19.66 0.15
C LEU A 61 3.84 20.28 1.20
N ASN A 62 2.53 20.27 0.96
CA ASN A 62 1.56 20.61 1.98
C ASN A 62 1.53 19.48 3.02
N GLU A 63 1.35 19.80 4.31
CA GLU A 63 1.15 18.83 5.40
C GLU A 63 -0.19 18.09 5.30
N VAL A 64 -0.60 17.67 4.10
CA VAL A 64 -1.81 16.90 3.88
C VAL A 64 -1.55 15.49 4.38
N SER A 65 -2.34 15.05 5.36
CA SER A 65 -2.28 13.68 5.85
C SER A 65 -2.49 12.70 4.69
N HIS A 66 -1.62 11.68 4.61
CA HIS A 66 -1.74 10.58 3.66
C HIS A 66 -2.00 9.28 4.42
N PRO A 67 -3.22 9.09 4.96
CA PRO A 67 -3.49 8.06 5.93
C PRO A 67 -3.23 6.64 5.41
N ASN A 68 -3.47 6.35 4.13
CA ASN A 68 -3.17 5.02 3.59
C ASN A 68 -1.66 4.78 3.57
N LEU A 69 -0.88 5.79 3.16
CA LEU A 69 0.59 5.75 3.22
C LEU A 69 1.08 5.60 4.66
N ASP A 70 0.59 6.43 5.58
CA ASP A 70 1.01 6.43 6.98
C ASP A 70 0.68 5.10 7.67
N PHE A 71 -0.48 4.51 7.38
CA PHE A 71 -0.86 3.19 7.86
C PHE A 71 0.12 2.13 7.35
N TYR A 72 0.41 2.14 6.04
CA TYR A 72 1.34 1.19 5.42
C TYR A 72 2.79 1.41 5.81
N GLN A 73 3.17 2.63 6.20
CA GLN A 73 4.45 2.95 6.83
C GLN A 73 4.49 2.59 8.31
N ASN A 74 3.40 2.04 8.86
CA ASN A 74 3.27 1.64 10.25
C ASN A 74 3.38 2.82 11.23
N ARG A 75 2.96 4.02 10.80
CA ARG A 75 2.95 5.26 11.60
C ARG A 75 1.64 5.49 12.33
N ILE A 76 0.53 5.03 11.76
CA ILE A 76 -0.80 5.10 12.36
C ILE A 76 -1.45 3.72 12.41
N LYS A 77 -2.48 3.59 13.26
CA LYS A 77 -3.32 2.39 13.35
C LYS A 77 -4.47 2.48 12.36
N SER A 78 -4.98 1.33 11.92
CA SER A 78 -6.28 1.27 11.27
C SER A 78 -7.39 1.60 12.28
N GLU A 79 -8.43 2.30 11.83
CA GLU A 79 -9.64 2.61 12.60
C GLU A 79 -10.87 1.95 11.98
N PRO A 80 -11.96 1.72 12.75
CA PRO A 80 -12.10 1.92 14.18
C PRO A 80 -11.54 0.72 14.97
N ASN A 81 -10.93 0.99 16.15
CA ASN A 81 -10.48 -0.07 17.08
C ASN A 81 -9.56 -1.13 16.43
N GLY A 82 -8.77 -0.73 15.45
CA GLY A 82 -7.81 -1.59 14.77
C GLY A 82 -6.43 -1.51 15.39
N ASP A 83 -5.40 -1.78 14.59
CA ASP A 83 -4.02 -1.79 15.06
C ASP A 83 -3.06 -1.35 13.96
N PHE A 84 -1.77 -1.26 14.29
CA PHE A 84 -0.71 -1.03 13.31
C PHE A 84 -0.62 -2.22 12.37
N ILE A 85 -0.29 -1.97 11.09
CA ILE A 85 -0.23 -3.02 10.07
C ILE A 85 0.71 -4.18 10.46
N GLU A 86 1.86 -3.92 11.09
CA GLU A 86 2.75 -5.00 11.53
C GLU A 86 2.15 -5.84 12.66
N ASN A 87 1.36 -5.24 13.54
CA ASN A 87 0.66 -5.97 14.60
C ASN A 87 -0.46 -6.83 14.02
N ILE A 88 -1.24 -6.29 13.08
CA ILE A 88 -2.26 -7.05 12.34
C ILE A 88 -1.62 -8.26 11.67
N LEU A 89 -0.57 -8.03 10.87
CA LEU A 89 0.11 -9.08 10.12
C LEU A 89 0.84 -10.11 10.99
N ARG A 90 1.20 -9.77 12.23
CA ARG A 90 1.88 -10.66 13.17
C ARG A 90 0.90 -11.46 14.03
N HIS A 91 -0.18 -10.83 14.47
CA HIS A 91 -1.03 -11.37 15.54
C HIS A 91 -2.39 -11.85 15.05
N TRP A 92 -2.88 -11.36 13.90
CA TRP A 92 -4.25 -11.65 13.46
C TRP A 92 -4.31 -12.75 12.39
N SER A 93 -3.19 -13.06 11.74
CA SER A 93 -3.16 -13.82 10.49
C SER A 93 -3.69 -15.27 10.53
N GLN A 94 -3.85 -15.83 11.73
CA GLN A 94 -4.41 -17.16 11.96
C GLN A 94 -5.63 -17.13 12.89
N ASN A 95 -6.06 -15.94 13.34
CA ASN A 95 -7.20 -15.79 14.22
C ASN A 95 -8.44 -15.41 13.41
N TYR A 96 -9.00 -16.38 12.71
CA TYR A 96 -10.13 -16.14 11.80
C TYR A 96 -11.39 -15.64 12.50
N GLU A 97 -11.64 -16.09 13.74
CA GLU A 97 -12.76 -15.57 14.53
C GLU A 97 -12.58 -14.08 14.84
N TYR A 98 -11.36 -13.67 15.15
CA TYR A 98 -11.04 -12.27 15.39
C TYR A 98 -11.13 -11.43 14.11
N LEU A 99 -10.61 -11.93 12.99
CA LEU A 99 -10.72 -11.28 11.67
C LEU A 99 -12.17 -11.10 11.21
N GLU A 100 -13.07 -12.03 11.54
CA GLU A 100 -14.49 -11.89 11.23
C GLU A 100 -15.18 -10.83 12.11
N LYS A 101 -14.84 -10.77 13.40
CA LYS A 101 -15.48 -9.84 14.36
C LYS A 101 -15.01 -8.40 14.20
N LYS A 102 -13.80 -8.17 13.66
CA LYS A 102 -13.22 -6.84 13.54
C LYS A 102 -13.75 -6.11 12.31
N THR A 103 -14.19 -4.87 12.52
CA THR A 103 -14.67 -3.98 11.48
C THR A 103 -13.57 -3.02 11.01
N GLY A 104 -13.66 -2.54 9.77
CA GLY A 104 -12.84 -1.46 9.24
C GLY A 104 -11.42 -1.81 8.81
N TYR A 105 -10.81 -2.88 9.35
CA TYR A 105 -9.41 -3.18 9.03
C TYR A 105 -9.20 -3.56 7.55
N VAL A 106 -10.19 -4.19 6.89
CA VAL A 106 -10.08 -4.58 5.48
C VAL A 106 -9.97 -3.34 4.59
N GLU A 107 -10.67 -2.26 4.97
CA GLU A 107 -10.66 -1.00 4.24
C GLU A 107 -9.28 -0.34 4.24
N TRP A 108 -8.57 -0.42 5.38
CA TRP A 108 -7.19 0.03 5.51
C TRP A 108 -6.19 -0.91 4.82
N LEU A 109 -6.40 -2.22 4.90
CA LEU A 109 -5.53 -3.18 4.21
C LEU A 109 -5.69 -3.11 2.69
N PHE A 110 -6.85 -2.78 2.16
CA PHE A 110 -7.11 -2.75 0.72
C PHE A 110 -7.79 -1.44 0.34
N PRO A 111 -7.08 -0.31 0.36
CA PRO A 111 -7.67 0.98 0.03
C PRO A 111 -8.01 1.06 -1.46
N THR A 112 -9.07 1.78 -1.79
CA THR A 112 -9.61 1.94 -3.15
C THR A 112 -9.89 3.42 -3.45
N PRO A 113 -9.84 3.87 -4.73
CA PRO A 113 -10.08 5.29 -5.08
C PRO A 113 -11.52 5.74 -4.84
N GLU A 114 -12.47 4.82 -4.99
CA GLU A 114 -13.88 5.01 -4.72
C GLU A 114 -14.23 4.29 -3.41
N ASP A 115 -15.11 4.88 -2.60
CA ASP A 115 -15.69 4.20 -1.46
C ASP A 115 -16.68 3.14 -1.95
N THR A 116 -16.16 1.93 -2.22
CA THR A 116 -16.98 0.81 -2.68
C THR A 116 -17.75 0.14 -1.54
N THR A 117 -17.58 0.60 -0.29
CA THR A 117 -18.26 0.08 0.90
C THR A 117 -19.16 1.14 1.53
N PRO A 118 -20.34 0.77 2.06
CA PRO A 118 -21.24 1.71 2.74
C PRO A 118 -20.66 2.24 4.06
N HIS A 119 -19.60 1.60 4.60
CA HIS A 119 -18.90 2.03 5.79
C HIS A 119 -17.55 2.64 5.42
N LYS A 120 -17.37 3.94 5.69
CA LYS A 120 -16.11 4.67 5.48
C LYS A 120 -15.24 4.60 6.72
N TYR A 121 -14.38 3.60 6.77
CA TYR A 121 -13.41 3.46 7.87
C TYR A 121 -11.99 3.89 7.48
N SER A 122 -11.68 3.93 6.19
CA SER A 122 -10.41 4.44 5.64
C SER A 122 -10.68 5.61 4.69
N SER A 123 -9.65 6.42 4.43
CA SER A 123 -9.74 7.45 3.39
C SER A 123 -9.62 6.85 1.99
N PRO A 124 -10.26 7.44 0.97
CA PRO A 124 -10.07 7.04 -0.41
C PRO A 124 -8.60 7.03 -0.81
N LEU A 125 -8.20 6.03 -1.60
CA LEU A 125 -6.83 5.92 -2.10
C LEU A 125 -6.58 7.00 -3.14
N THR A 126 -5.70 7.95 -2.82
CA THR A 126 -5.31 9.00 -3.77
C THR A 126 -4.33 8.48 -4.82
N SER A 127 -4.26 9.15 -5.97
CA SER A 127 -3.25 8.85 -7.01
C SER A 127 -1.83 8.98 -6.47
N TYR A 128 -1.59 9.98 -5.61
CA TYR A 128 -0.30 10.18 -4.94
C TYR A 128 0.06 9.01 -4.02
N GLU A 129 -0.83 8.64 -3.09
CA GLU A 129 -0.63 7.49 -2.20
C GLU A 129 -0.36 6.22 -3.00
N SER A 130 -1.18 5.96 -4.02
CA SER A 130 -1.00 4.81 -4.91
C SER A 130 0.39 4.78 -5.55
N ARG A 131 0.85 5.91 -6.12
CA ARG A 131 2.17 6.02 -6.74
C ARG A 131 3.29 5.78 -5.74
N MET A 132 3.20 6.36 -4.54
CA MET A 132 4.21 6.19 -3.49
C MET A 132 4.25 4.75 -2.97
N MET A 133 3.09 4.15 -2.70
CA MET A 133 2.98 2.76 -2.25
C MET A 133 3.49 1.77 -3.31
N GLN A 134 3.30 2.04 -4.60
CA GLN A 134 3.85 1.23 -5.70
C GLN A 134 5.38 1.26 -5.76
N ASN A 135 6.00 2.38 -5.39
CA ASN A 135 7.45 2.56 -5.47
C ASN A 135 8.19 2.20 -4.17
N ASP A 136 7.49 1.90 -3.07
CA ASP A 136 8.09 1.48 -1.80
C ASP A 136 8.06 -0.05 -1.63
N ILE A 137 9.24 -0.67 -1.64
CA ILE A 137 9.40 -2.13 -1.53
C ILE A 137 8.90 -2.71 -0.19
N ASN A 138 8.97 -1.95 0.90
CA ASN A 138 8.51 -2.42 2.22
C ASN A 138 6.98 -2.37 2.30
N ILE A 139 6.37 -1.33 1.73
CA ILE A 139 4.91 -1.25 1.59
C ILE A 139 4.39 -2.38 0.72
N GLN A 140 5.03 -2.63 -0.44
CA GLN A 140 4.67 -3.75 -1.31
C GLN A 140 4.76 -5.11 -0.60
N LYS A 141 5.79 -5.32 0.23
CA LYS A 141 5.91 -6.54 1.07
C LYS A 141 4.78 -6.65 2.08
N ARG A 142 4.41 -5.56 2.77
CA ARG A 142 3.27 -5.54 3.71
C ARG A 142 1.97 -5.83 2.99
N TYR A 143 1.74 -5.18 1.85
CA TYR A 143 0.55 -5.38 1.03
C TYR A 143 0.36 -6.83 0.61
N LEU A 144 1.42 -7.48 0.10
CA LEU A 144 1.37 -8.90 -0.27
C LEU A 144 1.19 -9.83 0.94
N ARG A 145 1.70 -9.47 2.12
CA ARG A 145 1.42 -10.20 3.37
C ARG A 145 -0.04 -10.06 3.76
N SER A 146 -0.62 -8.86 3.68
CA SER A 146 -2.05 -8.60 3.90
C SER A 146 -2.92 -9.42 2.96
N PHE A 147 -2.56 -9.44 1.67
CA PHE A 147 -3.27 -10.23 0.67
C PHE A 147 -3.24 -11.72 0.99
N ARG A 148 -2.06 -12.28 1.29
CA ARG A 148 -1.93 -13.70 1.69
C ARG A 148 -2.72 -14.04 2.96
N MET A 149 -2.73 -13.15 3.94
CA MET A 149 -3.53 -13.30 5.15
C MET A 149 -5.02 -13.42 4.81
N MET A 150 -5.55 -12.51 3.99
CA MET A 150 -6.96 -12.55 3.58
C MET A 150 -7.28 -13.77 2.72
N LEU A 151 -6.37 -14.21 1.84
CA LEU A 151 -6.57 -15.45 1.09
C LEU A 151 -6.76 -16.64 2.04
N ASN A 152 -5.88 -16.80 3.03
CA ASN A 152 -5.98 -17.89 4.01
C ASN A 152 -7.30 -17.80 4.79
N PHE A 153 -7.69 -16.59 5.19
CA PHE A 153 -8.98 -16.33 5.81
C PHE A 153 -10.16 -16.75 4.92
N PHE A 154 -10.07 -16.65 3.60
CA PHE A 154 -11.13 -17.12 2.71
C PHE A 154 -11.01 -18.61 2.31
N GLY A 155 -9.98 -19.32 2.79
CA GLY A 155 -9.74 -20.72 2.44
C GLY A 155 -8.89 -20.92 1.17
N PHE A 156 -8.15 -19.89 0.77
CA PHE A 156 -7.27 -19.90 -0.41
C PHE A 156 -5.81 -19.68 -0.01
N GLN A 157 -4.90 -20.05 -0.90
CA GLN A 157 -3.48 -19.76 -0.73
C GLN A 157 -2.86 -19.31 -2.06
N LEU A 158 -1.92 -18.37 -1.99
CA LEU A 158 -1.06 -17.99 -3.12
C LEU A 158 0.30 -18.66 -2.97
N THR A 159 0.63 -19.56 -3.89
CA THR A 159 1.91 -20.29 -3.90
C THR A 159 3.09 -19.37 -4.26
N SER A 160 4.31 -19.86 -4.05
CA SER A 160 5.54 -19.20 -4.52
C SER A 160 5.58 -19.02 -6.04
N SER A 161 4.96 -19.93 -6.79
CA SER A 161 4.78 -19.85 -8.25
C SER A 161 3.68 -18.88 -8.69
N MET A 162 3.10 -18.11 -7.78
CA MET A 162 2.01 -17.16 -8.04
C MET A 162 0.78 -17.85 -8.65
N GLN A 163 0.43 -19.00 -8.08
CA GLN A 163 -0.78 -19.77 -8.39
C GLN A 163 -1.71 -19.78 -7.18
N PHE A 164 -3.01 -19.69 -7.44
CA PHE A 164 -4.03 -19.80 -6.41
C PHE A 164 -4.45 -21.26 -6.24
N ILE A 165 -4.50 -21.71 -5.00
CA ILE A 165 -4.95 -23.05 -4.62
C ILE A 165 -5.95 -22.97 -3.45
N LEU A 166 -6.73 -24.03 -3.27
CA LEU A 166 -7.58 -24.20 -2.10
C LEU A 166 -6.73 -24.71 -0.92
N THR A 167 -7.05 -24.24 0.29
CA THR A 167 -6.46 -24.75 1.54
C THR A 167 -7.14 -26.05 1.98
N PRO A 168 -6.51 -26.86 2.85
CA PRO A 168 -7.17 -28.03 3.45
C PRO A 168 -8.47 -27.68 4.19
N GLU A 169 -8.54 -26.49 4.78
CA GLU A 169 -9.69 -25.99 5.55
C GLU A 169 -10.81 -25.41 4.68
N VAL A 170 -10.69 -25.50 3.35
CA VAL A 170 -11.57 -24.83 2.38
C VAL A 170 -13.05 -25.09 2.64
N ASN A 171 -13.44 -26.32 2.98
CA ASN A 171 -14.84 -26.65 3.24
C ASN A 171 -15.42 -25.82 4.40
N GLN A 172 -14.67 -25.72 5.51
CA GLN A 172 -15.08 -24.91 6.65
C GLN A 172 -15.10 -23.41 6.31
N ARG A 173 -14.07 -22.93 5.61
CA ARG A 173 -13.99 -21.51 5.21
C ARG A 173 -15.08 -21.12 4.21
N PHE A 174 -15.52 -22.05 3.38
CA PHE A 174 -16.57 -21.83 2.40
C PHE A 174 -17.94 -21.79 3.06
N CYS A 175 -18.25 -22.74 3.95
CA CYS A 175 -19.45 -22.65 4.76
C CYS A 175 -19.52 -21.32 5.54
N HIS A 176 -18.37 -20.79 5.94
CA HIS A 176 -18.28 -19.48 6.59
C HIS A 176 -18.56 -18.31 5.63
N LEU A 177 -17.98 -18.32 4.41
CA LEU A 177 -18.27 -17.34 3.36
C LEU A 177 -19.76 -17.29 3.00
N GLN A 178 -20.40 -18.45 2.85
CA GLN A 178 -21.83 -18.54 2.53
C GLN A 178 -22.72 -17.96 3.63
N LYS A 179 -22.32 -18.11 4.90
CA LYS A 179 -23.03 -17.52 6.05
C LYS A 179 -22.81 -16.02 6.19
N ASN A 180 -21.71 -15.50 5.61
CA ASN A 180 -21.25 -14.13 5.78
C ASN A 180 -20.99 -13.48 4.39
N PRO A 181 -22.05 -13.24 3.59
CA PRO A 181 -21.93 -12.82 2.19
C PRO A 181 -21.28 -11.44 2.01
N HIS A 182 -21.21 -10.61 3.05
CA HIS A 182 -20.46 -9.35 3.03
C HIS A 182 -18.96 -9.58 2.70
N ASN A 183 -18.43 -10.78 2.95
CA ASN A 183 -17.07 -11.12 2.54
C ASN A 183 -16.85 -11.12 1.01
N TYR A 184 -17.90 -11.23 0.20
CA TYR A 184 -17.78 -11.03 -1.25
C TYR A 184 -17.51 -9.56 -1.61
N GLU A 185 -17.91 -8.60 -0.78
CA GLU A 185 -17.54 -7.19 -0.95
C GLU A 185 -16.04 -6.99 -0.71
N HIS A 186 -15.46 -7.71 0.26
CA HIS A 186 -14.01 -7.73 0.49
C HIS A 186 -13.25 -8.26 -0.75
N PHE A 187 -13.79 -9.23 -1.49
CA PHE A 187 -13.16 -9.72 -2.72
C PHE A 187 -13.07 -8.62 -3.77
N THR A 188 -14.17 -7.90 -4.01
CA THR A 188 -14.22 -6.76 -4.92
C THR A 188 -13.17 -5.73 -4.55
N ARG A 189 -13.13 -5.36 -3.26
CA ARG A 189 -12.20 -4.35 -2.74
C ARG A 189 -10.75 -4.75 -2.96
N ILE A 190 -10.41 -5.99 -2.63
CA ILE A 190 -9.08 -6.55 -2.86
C ILE A 190 -8.72 -6.53 -4.35
N MET A 191 -9.65 -6.88 -5.25
CA MET A 191 -9.41 -6.82 -6.71
C MET A 191 -9.10 -5.41 -7.20
N ILE A 192 -9.87 -4.41 -6.76
CA ILE A 192 -9.64 -3.00 -7.13
C ILE A 192 -8.29 -2.54 -6.57
N SER A 193 -8.05 -2.79 -5.29
CA SER A 193 -6.80 -2.42 -4.61
C SER A 193 -5.57 -3.05 -5.29
N LEU A 194 -5.64 -4.31 -5.72
CA LEU A 194 -4.57 -4.98 -6.46
C LEU A 194 -4.22 -4.23 -7.75
N LYS A 195 -5.22 -3.80 -8.51
CA LYS A 195 -5.01 -3.02 -9.74
C LYS A 195 -4.39 -1.66 -9.42
N CYS A 196 -4.94 -0.95 -8.44
CA CYS A 196 -4.47 0.38 -8.04
C CYS A 196 -3.02 0.35 -7.55
N LEU A 197 -2.61 -0.69 -6.84
CA LEU A 197 -1.27 -0.79 -6.24
C LEU A 197 -0.28 -1.58 -7.10
N GLY A 198 -0.49 -1.62 -8.43
CA GLY A 198 0.49 -2.12 -9.39
C GLY A 198 0.50 -3.65 -9.59
N HIS A 199 -0.47 -4.37 -9.06
CA HIS A 199 -0.58 -5.83 -9.13
C HIS A 199 -1.62 -6.34 -10.15
N SER A 200 -1.83 -5.63 -11.26
CA SER A 200 -2.84 -5.98 -12.29
C SER A 200 -2.72 -7.41 -12.84
N ARG A 201 -1.51 -7.97 -12.94
CA ARG A 201 -1.33 -9.37 -13.35
C ARG A 201 -1.86 -10.35 -12.30
N LEU A 202 -1.65 -10.06 -11.02
CA LEU A 202 -2.14 -10.89 -9.92
C LEU A 202 -3.65 -10.77 -9.78
N GLN A 203 -4.20 -9.56 -9.94
CA GLN A 203 -5.64 -9.32 -10.02
C GLN A 203 -6.29 -10.19 -11.12
N LYS A 204 -5.78 -10.16 -12.36
CA LYS A 204 -6.31 -10.98 -13.46
C LYS A 204 -6.32 -12.47 -13.13
N LYS A 205 -5.23 -12.98 -12.55
CA LYS A 205 -5.15 -14.37 -12.09
C LYS A 205 -6.18 -14.68 -11.00
N TRP A 206 -6.40 -13.76 -10.07
CA TRP A 206 -7.38 -13.91 -9.00
C TRP A 206 -8.81 -13.97 -9.54
N VAL A 207 -9.17 -13.05 -10.44
CA VAL A 207 -10.47 -13.06 -11.12
C VAL A 207 -10.68 -14.39 -11.84
N GLN A 208 -9.73 -14.82 -12.67
CA GLN A 208 -9.81 -16.11 -13.38
C GLN A 208 -10.00 -17.30 -12.45
N PHE A 209 -9.29 -17.31 -11.32
CA PHE A 209 -9.41 -18.38 -10.33
C PHE A 209 -10.80 -18.41 -9.70
N ILE A 210 -11.32 -17.26 -9.26
CA ILE A 210 -12.66 -17.17 -8.68
C ILE A 210 -13.75 -17.51 -9.71
N THR A 211 -13.64 -17.03 -10.96
CA THR A 211 -14.55 -17.40 -12.05
C THR A 211 -14.58 -18.91 -12.26
N LYS A 212 -13.42 -19.58 -12.23
CA LYS A 212 -13.37 -21.05 -12.34
C LYS A 212 -14.15 -21.72 -11.21
N LEU A 213 -13.99 -21.26 -9.97
CA LEU A 213 -14.71 -21.80 -8.81
C LEU A 213 -16.22 -21.58 -8.88
N ILE A 214 -16.66 -20.43 -9.39
CA ILE A 214 -18.08 -20.14 -9.63
C ILE A 214 -18.63 -21.11 -10.70
N ASN A 215 -17.92 -21.27 -11.82
CA ASN A 215 -18.38 -22.09 -12.94
C ASN A 215 -18.50 -23.58 -12.60
N ILE A 216 -17.67 -24.09 -11.69
CA ILE A 216 -17.77 -25.48 -11.20
C ILE A 216 -18.74 -25.63 -10.01
N GLY A 217 -19.45 -24.56 -9.64
CA GLY A 217 -20.44 -24.56 -8.55
C GLY A 217 -19.87 -24.46 -7.14
N PHE A 218 -18.55 -24.36 -6.99
CA PHE A 218 -17.88 -24.33 -5.68
C PHE A 218 -18.05 -22.98 -4.96
N LEU A 219 -18.30 -21.90 -5.70
CA LEU A 219 -18.68 -20.57 -5.19
C LEU A 219 -19.96 -20.06 -5.86
N ALA A 220 -20.99 -20.89 -5.97
CA ALA A 220 -22.21 -20.53 -6.70
C ALA A 220 -22.86 -19.22 -6.19
N ASP A 221 -22.87 -19.01 -4.88
CA ASP A 221 -23.46 -17.82 -4.23
C ASP A 221 -22.70 -16.51 -4.56
N ALA A 222 -21.44 -16.61 -4.97
CA ALA A 222 -20.66 -15.44 -5.40
C ALA A 222 -21.14 -14.88 -6.75
N LYS A 223 -21.98 -15.62 -7.51
CA LYS A 223 -22.40 -15.26 -8.88
C LYS A 223 -23.19 -13.93 -8.93
N ASP A 224 -24.01 -13.67 -7.93
CA ASP A 224 -24.83 -12.46 -7.86
C ASP A 224 -23.97 -11.21 -7.56
N HIS A 225 -22.87 -11.39 -6.81
CA HIS A 225 -21.85 -10.34 -6.59
C HIS A 225 -20.91 -10.20 -7.80
N TYR A 226 -20.55 -11.33 -8.43
CA TYR A 226 -19.63 -11.42 -9.56
C TYR A 226 -20.15 -10.68 -10.80
N SER A 227 -21.43 -10.86 -11.14
CA SER A 227 -22.03 -10.37 -12.39
C SER A 227 -22.19 -8.85 -12.44
N ASN A 228 -22.37 -8.19 -11.30
CA ASN A 228 -22.63 -6.75 -11.23
C ASN A 228 -21.35 -5.90 -11.17
N SER A 229 -20.26 -6.46 -10.63
CA SER A 229 -19.07 -5.70 -10.23
C SER A 229 -17.75 -6.18 -10.84
N TRP A 230 -17.48 -7.49 -10.98
CA TRP A 230 -16.11 -7.98 -11.27
C TRP A 230 -15.76 -8.05 -12.75
N LEU A 231 -16.75 -8.19 -13.63
CA LEU A 231 -16.55 -8.19 -15.09
C LEU A 231 -16.19 -6.81 -15.67
N LYS A 232 -16.36 -5.74 -14.87
CA LYS A 232 -16.13 -4.35 -15.29
C LYS A 232 -14.75 -3.81 -14.87
N ILE A 233 -13.97 -4.56 -14.08
CA ILE A 233 -12.69 -4.14 -13.46
C ILE A 233 -11.49 -4.65 -14.28
#